data_AF-A0A2E9FIH6-F1
#
_entry.id   AF-A0A2E9FIH6-F1
#
_cell.length_a   1.000
_cell.length_b   1.000
_cell.length_c   1.000
_cell.angle_alpha   90.00
_cell.angle_beta   90.00
_cell.angle_gamma   90.00
#
_symmetry.space_group_name_H-M   'P 1'
#
loop_
_entity.id
_entity.type
_entity.pdbx_description
1 polymer ?
#
loop_
_entity_poly.entity_id
_entity_poly.type
_entity_poly.pdbx_seq_one_letter_code
_entity_poly.pdbx_strand_id
1 'polypeptide(L)'
;MSKKKTTVVAMSQTNIDRLAKTESEFQKLKGERADAYNSIQEKKLDQYATLTSHIKVIFNDNKTDSDNLPRHVGIQIREDLMNDVGMSKANAKMLYENTVKFVAKFDKDIPSQATPESVLEVFSSMDISTQNDLKKKVSKQVDDNIGDVLSRKLFGKWKTEKIKKDDGTVEEKEVYVPSKYTAQEIQNAWEVLQDAKRERDEFDKSCSNATKNAKDSNDIISRLDEALAS
;
A
#
# COMPACT_ATOMS: atom_id res chain seq x y z
N MET A 1 -18.07 -35.31 -54.61
CA MET A 1 -17.46 -34.15 -53.92
C MET A 1 -18.53 -33.45 -53.11
N SER A 2 -18.49 -33.56 -51.78
CA SER A 2 -19.48 -32.95 -50.89
C SER A 2 -19.11 -31.49 -50.62
N LYS A 3 -19.94 -30.54 -51.07
CA LYS A 3 -19.77 -29.11 -50.76
C LYS A 3 -20.11 -28.90 -49.27
N LYS A 4 -19.10 -28.72 -48.42
CA LYS A 4 -19.31 -28.24 -47.04
C LYS A 4 -20.02 -26.88 -47.11
N LYS A 5 -21.25 -26.80 -46.59
CA LYS A 5 -21.93 -25.53 -46.34
C LYS A 5 -21.16 -24.81 -45.23
N THR A 6 -20.46 -23.74 -45.58
CA THR A 6 -19.93 -22.79 -44.59
C THR A 6 -21.11 -21.99 -44.06
N THR A 7 -21.63 -22.36 -42.89
CA THR A 7 -22.64 -21.56 -42.20
C THR A 7 -21.93 -20.33 -41.64
N VAL A 8 -22.19 -19.15 -42.22
CA VAL A 8 -21.76 -17.88 -41.63
C VAL A 8 -22.68 -17.61 -40.44
N VAL A 9 -22.16 -17.81 -39.23
CA VAL A 9 -22.86 -17.47 -37.99
C VAL A 9 -22.56 -16.00 -37.69
N ALA A 10 -23.42 -15.11 -38.19
CA ALA A 10 -23.38 -13.69 -37.84
C ALA A 10 -24.34 -13.40 -36.68
N MET A 11 -23.91 -12.56 -35.74
CA MET A 11 -24.75 -12.11 -34.63
C MET A 11 -25.86 -11.20 -35.15
N SER A 12 -27.08 -11.31 -34.62
CA SER A 12 -28.18 -10.41 -35.01
C SER A 12 -27.88 -8.97 -34.58
N GLN A 13 -28.33 -8.00 -35.38
CA GLN A 13 -28.13 -6.57 -35.08
C GLN A 13 -28.68 -6.19 -33.71
N THR A 14 -29.85 -6.73 -33.32
CA THR A 14 -30.43 -6.52 -31.99
C THR A 14 -29.51 -6.97 -30.85
N ASN A 15 -28.79 -8.08 -31.03
CA ASN A 15 -27.84 -8.55 -30.02
C ASN A 15 -26.59 -7.67 -29.98
N ILE A 16 -26.13 -7.20 -31.15
CA ILE A 16 -25.01 -6.25 -31.26
C ILE A 16 -25.35 -4.94 -30.55
N ASP A 17 -26.53 -4.36 -30.82
CA ASP A 17 -26.98 -3.10 -30.22
C ASP A 17 -27.15 -3.23 -28.70
N ARG A 18 -27.67 -4.37 -28.23
CA ARG A 18 -27.80 -4.65 -26.80
C ARG A 18 -26.43 -4.75 -26.12
N LEU A 19 -25.48 -5.46 -26.71
CA LEU A 19 -24.11 -5.57 -26.18
C LEU A 19 -23.42 -4.21 -26.15
N ALA A 20 -23.55 -3.41 -27.22
CA ALA A 20 -22.98 -2.07 -27.29
C ALA A 20 -23.54 -1.16 -26.19
N LYS A 21 -24.86 -1.20 -25.96
CA LYS A 21 -25.50 -0.45 -24.87
C LYS A 21 -24.99 -0.89 -23.49
N THR A 22 -24.94 -2.19 -23.24
CA THR A 22 -24.46 -2.73 -21.96
C THR A 22 -22.99 -2.40 -21.71
N GLU A 23 -22.12 -2.47 -22.72
CA GLU A 23 -20.71 -2.08 -22.58
C GLU A 23 -20.58 -0.58 -22.28
N SER A 24 -21.37 0.27 -22.95
CA SER A 24 -21.41 1.70 -22.64
C SER A 24 -21.85 1.98 -21.20
N GLU A 25 -22.85 1.25 -20.69
CA GLU A 25 -23.29 1.36 -19.30
C GLU A 25 -22.20 0.90 -18.31
N PHE A 26 -21.45 -0.18 -18.63
CA PHE A 26 -20.32 -0.61 -17.81
C PHE A 26 -19.22 0.44 -17.72
N GLN A 27 -18.87 1.08 -18.84
CA GLN A 27 -17.85 2.13 -18.83
C GLN A 27 -18.30 3.34 -18.00
N LYS A 28 -19.58 3.71 -18.08
CA LYS A 28 -20.15 4.77 -17.23
C LYS A 28 -20.05 4.42 -15.74
N LEU A 29 -20.46 3.23 -15.33
CA LEU A 29 -20.39 2.78 -13.94
C LEU A 29 -18.95 2.69 -13.42
N LYS A 30 -17.99 2.32 -14.28
CA LYS A 30 -16.56 2.35 -13.94
C LYS A 30 -16.06 3.77 -13.68
N GLY A 31 -16.47 4.74 -14.51
CA GLY A 31 -16.17 6.16 -14.32
C GLY A 31 -16.73 6.70 -13.02
N GLU A 32 -18.04 6.51 -12.78
CA GLU A 32 -18.71 6.94 -11.54
C GLU A 32 -18.05 6.34 -10.29
N ARG A 33 -17.62 5.07 -10.36
CA ARG A 33 -16.88 4.42 -9.28
C ARG A 33 -15.51 5.06 -9.03
N ALA A 34 -14.79 5.44 -10.08
CA ALA A 34 -13.48 6.09 -9.96
C ALA A 34 -13.63 7.49 -9.32
N ASP A 35 -14.61 8.27 -9.76
CA ASP A 35 -14.89 9.60 -9.21
C ASP A 35 -15.32 9.52 -7.74
N ALA A 36 -16.21 8.58 -7.42
CA ALA A 36 -16.62 8.32 -6.04
C ALA A 36 -15.44 7.92 -5.16
N TYR A 37 -14.53 7.07 -5.68
CA TYR A 37 -13.34 6.68 -4.95
C TYR A 37 -12.41 7.87 -4.67
N ASN A 38 -12.14 8.71 -5.67
CA ASN A 38 -11.30 9.90 -5.52
C ASN A 38 -11.89 10.88 -4.50
N SER A 39 -13.19 11.17 -4.60
CA SER A 39 -13.89 12.03 -3.64
C SER A 39 -13.84 11.47 -2.20
N ILE A 40 -13.90 10.14 -2.03
CA ILE A 40 -13.72 9.51 -0.72
C ILE A 40 -12.30 9.73 -0.19
N GLN A 41 -11.26 9.67 -1.03
CA GLN A 41 -9.90 9.91 -0.59
C GLN A 41 -9.66 11.37 -0.21
N GLU A 42 -10.17 12.32 -1.00
CA GLU A 42 -10.13 13.75 -0.69
C GLU A 42 -10.77 14.04 0.67
N LYS A 43 -12.00 13.54 0.91
CA LYS A 43 -12.69 13.71 2.20
C LYS A 43 -11.96 13.05 3.37
N LYS A 44 -11.26 11.94 3.14
CA LYS A 44 -10.42 11.32 4.18
C LYS A 44 -9.22 12.20 4.50
N LEU A 45 -8.56 12.75 3.49
CA LEU A 45 -7.44 13.67 3.71
C LEU A 45 -7.91 14.93 4.42
N ASP A 46 -9.08 15.45 4.08
CA ASP A 46 -9.70 16.58 4.78
C ASP A 46 -9.97 16.28 6.26
N GLN A 47 -10.46 15.07 6.59
CA GLN A 47 -10.58 14.62 7.99
C GLN A 47 -9.23 14.60 8.71
N TYR A 48 -8.18 14.08 8.05
CA TYR A 48 -6.82 14.09 8.61
C TYR A 48 -6.29 15.50 8.79
N ALA A 49 -6.49 16.38 7.81
CA ALA A 49 -6.03 17.76 7.84
C ALA A 49 -6.73 18.54 8.97
N THR A 50 -8.04 18.37 9.10
CA THR A 50 -8.85 18.95 10.18
C THR A 50 -8.33 18.52 11.54
N LEU A 51 -8.17 17.21 11.77
CA LEU A 51 -7.69 16.74 13.07
C LEU A 51 -6.23 17.12 13.32
N THR A 52 -5.38 17.11 12.28
CA THR A 52 -3.99 17.58 12.37
C THR A 52 -3.93 19.03 12.82
N SER A 53 -4.76 19.89 12.23
CA SER A 53 -4.82 21.31 12.55
C SER A 53 -5.15 21.56 14.02
N HIS A 54 -6.12 20.81 14.55
CA HIS A 54 -6.50 20.85 15.96
C HIS A 54 -5.40 20.30 16.88
N ILE A 55 -4.87 19.11 16.57
CA ILE A 55 -3.85 18.45 17.39
C ILE A 55 -2.57 19.27 17.43
N LYS A 56 -2.14 19.86 16.31
CA LYS A 56 -0.91 20.66 16.22
C LYS A 56 -0.88 21.80 17.24
N VAL A 57 -2.00 22.48 17.43
CA VAL A 57 -2.12 23.61 18.38
C VAL A 57 -1.86 23.14 19.81
N ILE A 58 -2.38 21.97 20.20
CA ILE A 58 -2.24 21.46 21.56
C ILE A 58 -0.99 20.60 21.76
N PHE A 59 -0.34 20.14 20.68
CA PHE A 59 0.71 19.12 20.75
C PHE A 59 1.96 19.60 21.48
N ASN A 60 2.48 20.78 21.13
CA ASN A 60 3.75 21.25 21.69
C ASN A 60 3.68 21.55 23.19
N ASP A 61 2.52 21.97 23.68
CA ASP A 61 2.32 22.31 25.09
C ASP A 61 1.96 21.08 25.94
N ASN A 62 1.52 19.98 25.33
CA ASN A 62 0.98 18.82 26.05
C ASN A 62 1.68 17.49 25.73
N LYS A 63 2.62 17.45 24.79
CA LYS A 63 3.24 16.18 24.41
C LYS A 63 4.01 15.56 25.58
N THR A 64 3.92 14.24 25.66
CA THR A 64 4.72 13.39 26.53
C THR A 64 6.09 13.15 25.92
N ASP A 65 7.05 12.66 26.71
CA ASP A 65 8.41 12.31 26.26
C ASP A 65 8.45 11.28 25.12
N SER A 66 7.34 10.57 24.89
CA SER A 66 7.19 9.60 23.80
C SER A 66 6.56 10.21 22.52
N ASP A 67 6.58 11.54 22.38
CA ASP A 67 5.96 12.30 21.29
C ASP A 67 4.50 11.91 21.04
N ASN A 68 3.72 11.86 22.13
CA ASN A 68 2.30 11.53 22.10
C ASN A 68 1.52 12.48 23.03
N LEU A 69 0.22 12.67 22.79
CA LEU A 69 -0.63 13.42 23.70
C LEU A 69 -0.86 12.66 25.01
N PRO A 70 -1.19 13.36 26.11
CA PRO A 70 -1.52 12.72 27.37
C PRO A 70 -2.71 11.77 27.21
N ARG A 71 -2.70 10.67 27.94
CA ARG A 71 -3.69 9.59 27.78
C ARG A 71 -5.14 10.07 27.86
N HIS A 72 -5.44 11.00 28.78
CA HIS A 72 -6.80 11.52 28.96
C HIS A 72 -7.25 12.35 27.75
N VAL A 73 -6.40 13.24 27.24
CA VAL A 73 -6.67 14.02 26.01
C VAL A 73 -6.92 13.08 24.83
N GLY A 74 -6.07 12.07 24.66
CA GLY A 74 -6.23 11.09 23.60
C GLY A 74 -7.45 10.19 23.74
N ILE A 75 -8.01 10.02 24.95
CA ILE A 75 -9.30 9.34 25.16
C ILE A 75 -10.43 10.27 24.73
N GLN A 76 -10.43 11.50 25.23
CA GLN A 76 -11.47 12.50 24.95
C GLN A 76 -11.63 12.75 23.45
N ILE A 77 -10.55 13.04 22.72
CA ILE A 77 -10.61 13.24 21.26
C ILE A 77 -11.22 12.04 20.54
N ARG A 78 -10.89 10.81 20.98
CA ARG A 78 -11.47 9.60 20.36
C ARG A 78 -12.94 9.42 20.73
N GLU A 79 -13.36 9.83 21.93
CA GLU A 79 -14.77 9.84 22.34
C GLU A 79 -15.56 10.85 21.53
N ASP A 80 -15.07 12.07 21.32
CA ASP A 80 -15.69 13.09 20.47
C ASP A 80 -15.86 12.57 19.02
N LEU A 81 -14.81 11.93 18.47
CA LEU A 81 -14.88 11.29 17.14
C LEU A 81 -15.92 10.17 17.07
N MET A 82 -16.14 9.42 18.14
CA MET A 82 -17.11 8.32 18.15
C MET A 82 -18.54 8.80 18.40
N ASN A 83 -18.72 9.71 19.36
CA ASN A 83 -20.03 10.10 19.87
C ASN A 83 -20.62 11.28 19.08
N ASP A 84 -19.81 12.28 18.75
CA ASP A 84 -20.29 13.52 18.10
C ASP A 84 -20.13 13.45 16.58
N VAL A 85 -19.04 12.86 16.10
CA VAL A 85 -18.79 12.68 14.64
C VAL A 85 -19.43 11.38 14.12
N GLY A 86 -19.76 10.43 15.00
CA GLY A 86 -20.37 9.16 14.61
C GLY A 86 -19.41 8.18 13.93
N MET A 87 -18.10 8.31 14.15
CA MET A 87 -17.12 7.37 13.59
C MET A 87 -17.14 6.03 14.33
N SER A 88 -16.91 4.94 13.59
CA SER A 88 -16.64 3.65 14.22
C SER A 88 -15.38 3.73 15.09
N LYS A 89 -15.36 2.97 16.20
CA LYS A 89 -14.19 2.90 17.10
C LYS A 89 -12.88 2.62 16.39
N ALA A 90 -12.90 1.75 15.37
CA ALA A 90 -11.72 1.43 14.57
C ALA A 90 -11.24 2.63 13.74
N ASN A 91 -12.16 3.36 13.11
CA ASN A 91 -11.83 4.55 12.32
C ASN A 91 -11.37 5.70 13.19
N ALA A 92 -12.05 5.99 14.30
CA ALA A 92 -11.64 7.02 15.25
C ALA A 92 -10.23 6.76 15.78
N LYS A 93 -9.94 5.51 16.18
CA LYS A 93 -8.59 5.11 16.61
C LYS A 93 -7.55 5.33 15.51
N MET A 94 -7.81 4.85 14.30
CA MET A 94 -6.89 4.95 13.17
C MET A 94 -6.65 6.39 12.71
N LEU A 95 -7.68 7.23 12.72
CA LEU A 95 -7.58 8.65 12.42
C LEU A 95 -6.70 9.35 13.45
N TYR A 96 -7.03 9.18 14.74
CA TYR A 96 -6.27 9.75 15.86
C TYR A 96 -4.79 9.33 15.85
N GLU A 97 -4.50 8.02 15.84
CA GLU A 97 -3.13 7.52 15.98
C GLU A 97 -2.21 7.95 14.84
N ASN A 98 -2.72 7.95 13.60
CA ASN A 98 -1.92 8.38 12.46
C ASN A 98 -1.73 9.90 12.44
N THR A 99 -2.73 10.67 12.91
CA THR A 99 -2.63 12.13 13.02
C THR A 99 -1.58 12.53 14.05
N VAL A 100 -1.63 11.95 15.26
CA VAL A 100 -0.63 12.23 16.31
C VAL A 100 0.77 11.88 15.83
N LYS A 101 0.96 10.73 15.18
CA LYS A 101 2.26 10.35 14.60
C LYS A 101 2.70 11.30 13.48
N PHE A 102 1.77 11.80 12.67
CA PHE A 102 2.07 12.78 11.64
C PHE A 102 2.61 14.07 12.26
N VAL A 103 1.87 14.62 13.22
CA VAL A 103 2.28 15.85 13.95
C VAL A 103 3.62 15.65 14.65
N ALA A 104 3.79 14.53 15.36
CA ALA A 104 5.05 14.20 16.03
C ALA A 104 6.24 14.16 15.07
N LYS A 105 6.06 13.54 13.89
CA LYS A 105 7.14 13.30 12.93
C LYS A 105 7.48 14.53 12.09
N PHE A 106 6.47 15.32 11.73
CA PHE A 106 6.57 16.44 10.80
C PHE A 106 6.27 17.78 11.47
N ASP A 107 6.52 17.89 12.77
CA ASP A 107 6.16 19.05 13.58
C ASP A 107 6.67 20.37 12.95
N LYS A 108 7.88 20.37 12.41
CA LYS A 108 8.51 21.55 11.82
C LYS A 108 7.92 21.95 10.47
N ASP A 109 7.32 21.00 9.75
CA ASP A 109 6.74 21.22 8.42
C ASP A 109 5.29 21.70 8.52
N ILE A 110 4.62 21.47 9.66
CA ILE A 110 3.26 21.91 9.92
C ILE A 110 3.30 23.29 10.59
N PRO A 111 2.59 24.31 10.05
CA PRO A 111 2.52 25.64 10.66
C PRO A 111 2.06 25.59 12.12
N SER A 112 2.57 26.49 12.96
CA SER A 112 2.17 26.56 14.38
C SER A 112 0.70 26.92 14.56
N GLN A 113 0.15 27.77 13.68
CA GLN A 113 -1.28 28.07 13.57
C GLN A 113 -1.86 27.33 12.36
N ALA A 114 -1.82 26.00 12.42
CA ALA A 114 -2.30 25.16 11.33
C ALA A 114 -3.81 25.32 11.13
N THR A 115 -4.22 25.55 9.88
CA THR A 115 -5.59 25.37 9.40
C THR A 115 -5.69 24.07 8.58
N PRO A 116 -6.90 23.51 8.37
CA PRO A 116 -7.06 22.33 7.51
C PRO A 116 -6.44 22.53 6.12
N GLU A 117 -6.63 23.69 5.50
CA GLU A 117 -6.09 24.03 4.18
C GLU A 117 -4.56 24.02 4.19
N SER A 118 -3.94 24.65 5.20
CA SER A 118 -2.47 24.66 5.33
C SER A 118 -1.89 23.25 5.50
N VAL A 119 -2.62 22.34 6.15
CA VAL A 119 -2.20 20.94 6.30
C VAL A 119 -2.37 20.17 4.99
N LEU A 120 -3.42 20.45 4.21
CA LEU A 120 -3.59 19.86 2.88
C LEU A 120 -2.48 20.29 1.91
N GLU A 121 -1.98 21.52 2.03
CA GLU A 121 -0.78 21.98 1.30
C GLU A 121 0.47 21.19 1.72
N VAL A 122 0.65 20.94 3.01
CA VAL A 122 1.73 20.07 3.53
C VAL A 122 1.58 18.63 3.02
N PHE A 123 0.36 18.09 2.99
CA PHE A 123 0.14 16.77 2.41
C PHE A 123 0.53 16.73 0.93
N SER A 124 0.14 17.75 0.18
CA SER A 124 0.47 17.87 -1.24
C SER A 124 1.98 17.99 -1.48
N SER A 125 2.69 18.79 -0.68
CA SER A 125 4.15 18.93 -0.79
C SER A 125 4.92 17.66 -0.39
N MET A 126 4.27 16.75 0.37
CA MET A 126 4.83 15.47 0.79
C MET A 126 4.37 14.28 -0.07
N ASP A 127 3.69 14.53 -1.19
CA ASP A 127 3.10 13.52 -2.08
C ASP A 127 2.07 12.60 -1.38
N ILE A 128 1.29 13.15 -0.45
CA ILE A 128 0.23 12.45 0.26
C ILE A 128 -1.10 12.71 -0.47
N SER A 129 -1.50 11.77 -1.32
CA SER A 129 -2.77 11.84 -2.07
C SER A 129 -3.84 10.88 -1.53
N THR A 130 -3.46 9.93 -0.67
CA THR A 130 -4.38 8.98 -0.05
C THR A 130 -4.09 8.78 1.43
N GLN A 131 -5.08 8.27 2.16
CA GLN A 131 -4.89 7.83 3.55
C GLN A 131 -3.74 6.80 3.69
N ASN A 132 -3.50 5.98 2.67
CA ASN A 132 -2.42 4.98 2.70
C ASN A 132 -1.04 5.63 2.59
N ASP A 133 -0.90 6.72 1.82
CA ASP A 133 0.37 7.43 1.70
C ASP A 133 0.73 8.11 3.01
N LEU A 134 -0.26 8.74 3.67
CA LEU A 134 -0.10 9.27 5.02
C LEU A 134 0.36 8.18 5.99
N LYS A 135 -0.31 7.02 6.00
CA LYS A 135 0.07 5.88 6.84
C LYS A 135 1.51 5.44 6.61
N LYS A 136 1.95 5.34 5.36
CA LYS A 136 3.33 4.98 5.02
C LYS A 136 4.34 6.03 5.52
N LYS A 137 4.01 7.31 5.39
CA LYS A 137 4.87 8.41 5.85
C LYS A 137 5.03 8.41 7.36
N VAL A 138 4.00 8.07 8.12
CA VAL A 138 4.03 8.09 9.61
C VAL A 138 4.38 6.75 10.25
N SER A 139 4.25 5.64 9.53
CA SER A 139 4.82 4.38 9.99
C SER A 139 6.33 4.54 10.12
N LYS A 140 6.90 4.04 11.21
CA LYS A 140 8.33 3.69 11.20
C LYS A 140 8.48 2.73 10.02
N GLN A 141 9.32 3.06 9.04
CA GLN A 141 9.89 2.03 8.18
C GLN A 141 10.61 1.09 9.14
N VAL A 142 9.91 0.07 9.62
CA VAL A 142 10.56 -1.22 9.71
C VAL A 142 10.71 -1.54 8.24
N ASP A 143 11.91 -1.35 7.71
CA ASP A 143 12.28 -2.00 6.45
C ASP A 143 12.20 -3.50 6.75
N ASP A 144 10.97 -4.02 6.77
CA ASP A 144 10.72 -5.43 6.78
C ASP A 144 11.37 -5.90 5.50
N ASN A 145 12.54 -6.53 5.63
CA ASN A 145 13.17 -7.20 4.52
C ASN A 145 12.08 -8.03 3.83
N ILE A 146 12.07 -8.07 2.50
CA ILE A 146 11.08 -8.85 1.73
C ILE A 146 11.00 -10.29 2.27
N GLY A 147 12.12 -10.84 2.74
CA GLY A 147 12.19 -12.11 3.46
C GLY A 147 11.31 -12.18 4.71
N ASP A 148 11.30 -11.13 5.55
CA ASP A 148 10.47 -11.05 6.76
C ASP A 148 8.98 -10.88 6.46
N VAL A 149 8.64 -10.18 5.37
CA VAL A 149 7.24 -10.06 4.92
C VAL A 149 6.74 -11.40 4.40
N LEU A 150 7.55 -12.08 3.58
CA LEU A 150 7.22 -13.40 3.04
C LEU A 150 7.14 -14.45 4.16
N SER A 151 8.08 -14.43 5.10
CA SER A 151 8.09 -15.38 6.21
C SER A 151 6.83 -15.22 7.08
N ARG A 152 6.44 -13.98 7.39
CA ARG A 152 5.21 -13.72 8.15
C ARG A 152 3.94 -14.17 7.45
N LYS A 153 3.92 -14.12 6.11
CA LYS A 153 2.78 -14.58 5.31
C LYS A 153 2.72 -16.10 5.20
N LEU A 154 3.87 -16.76 5.02
CA LEU A 154 3.94 -18.20 4.82
C LEU A 154 3.86 -18.97 6.13
N PHE A 155 4.56 -18.53 7.17
CA PHE A 155 4.70 -19.29 8.42
C PHE A 155 3.82 -18.74 9.54
N GLY A 156 3.51 -17.44 9.52
CA GLY A 156 2.77 -16.77 10.57
C GLY A 156 3.62 -15.76 11.32
N LYS A 157 3.09 -15.19 12.41
CA LYS A 157 3.79 -14.15 13.17
C LYS A 157 3.50 -14.22 14.65
N TRP A 158 4.48 -13.79 15.43
CA TRP A 158 4.28 -13.49 16.85
C TRP A 158 3.45 -12.21 17.00
N LYS A 159 2.50 -12.22 17.93
CA LYS A 159 1.75 -11.05 18.35
C LYS A 159 1.73 -11.00 19.88
N THR A 160 1.88 -9.81 20.43
CA THR A 160 1.59 -9.57 21.83
C THR A 160 0.08 -9.44 22.01
N GLU A 161 -0.50 -10.34 22.80
CA GLU A 161 -1.91 -10.30 23.17
C GLU A 161 -2.04 -9.91 24.65
N LYS A 162 -3.00 -9.03 24.95
CA LYS A 162 -3.31 -8.60 26.31
C LYS A 162 -4.37 -9.51 26.88
N ILE A 163 -3.99 -10.40 27.77
CA ILE A 163 -4.91 -11.31 28.45
C ILE A 163 -5.31 -10.67 29.77
N LYS A 164 -6.62 -10.48 29.97
CA LYS A 164 -7.16 -10.11 31.27
C LYS A 164 -7.20 -11.37 32.13
N LYS A 165 -6.49 -11.33 33.25
CA LYS A 165 -6.63 -12.33 34.30
C LYS A 165 -7.93 -12.10 35.08
N ASP A 166 -8.37 -13.14 35.78
CA ASP A 166 -9.57 -13.13 36.61
C ASP A 166 -9.48 -12.13 37.78
N ASP A 167 -8.26 -11.71 38.15
CA ASP A 167 -7.97 -10.68 39.14
C ASP A 167 -8.04 -9.24 38.60
N GLY A 168 -8.39 -9.07 37.32
CA GLY A 168 -8.50 -7.76 36.66
C GLY A 168 -7.16 -7.18 36.17
N THR A 169 -6.03 -7.85 36.40
CA THR A 169 -4.74 -7.44 35.84
C THR A 169 -4.63 -7.84 34.36
N VAL A 170 -3.90 -7.03 33.59
CA VAL A 170 -3.67 -7.26 32.15
C VAL A 170 -2.22 -7.67 31.96
N GLU A 171 -2.00 -8.93 31.56
CA GLU A 171 -0.68 -9.41 31.18
C GLU A 171 -0.50 -9.40 29.66
N GLU A 172 0.69 -8.98 29.23
CA GLU A 172 1.12 -9.05 27.84
C GLU A 172 1.79 -10.41 27.62
N LYS A 173 1.14 -11.27 26.84
CA LYS A 173 1.69 -12.57 26.45
C LYS A 173 1.98 -12.58 24.96
N GLU A 174 3.16 -13.06 24.57
CA GLU A 174 3.46 -13.31 23.17
C GLU A 174 2.78 -14.62 22.73
N VAL A 175 1.94 -14.51 21.70
CA VAL A 175 1.21 -15.63 21.09
C VAL A 175 1.64 -15.75 19.64
N TYR A 176 2.02 -16.96 19.24
CA TYR A 176 2.29 -17.26 17.83
C TYR A 176 0.99 -17.48 17.07
N VAL A 177 0.76 -16.69 16.03
CA VAL A 177 -0.38 -16.84 15.13
C VAL A 177 0.11 -17.51 13.84
N PRO A 178 -0.17 -18.80 13.62
CA PRO A 178 0.24 -19.50 12.41
C PRO A 178 -0.45 -18.90 11.18
N SER A 179 0.16 -19.10 10.01
CA SER A 179 -0.50 -18.75 8.75
C SER A 179 -1.69 -19.68 8.49
N LYS A 180 -2.54 -19.30 7.54
CA LYS A 180 -3.68 -20.11 7.09
C LYS A 180 -3.27 -21.29 6.20
N TYR A 181 -2.02 -21.36 5.80
CA TYR A 181 -1.53 -22.33 4.82
C TYR A 181 -1.10 -23.60 5.53
N THR A 182 -1.43 -24.73 4.93
CA THR A 182 -0.95 -26.04 5.36
C THR A 182 0.53 -26.19 5.04
N ALA A 183 1.21 -27.13 5.71
CA ALA A 183 2.61 -27.43 5.45
C ALA A 183 2.87 -27.79 3.97
N GLN A 184 1.93 -28.49 3.33
CA GLN A 184 2.02 -28.83 1.92
C GLN A 184 1.92 -27.60 1.00
N GLU A 185 1.01 -26.67 1.27
CA GLU A 185 0.88 -25.44 0.49
C GLU A 185 2.12 -24.54 0.64
N ILE A 186 2.71 -24.50 1.83
CA ILE A 186 3.96 -23.78 2.08
C ILE A 186 5.12 -24.43 1.30
N GLN A 187 5.19 -25.76 1.26
CA GLN A 187 6.22 -26.47 0.51
C GLN A 187 6.07 -26.25 -1.01
N ASN A 188 4.86 -26.33 -1.54
CA ASN A 188 4.60 -26.03 -2.95
C ASN A 188 4.99 -24.58 -3.29
N ALA A 189 4.70 -23.61 -2.40
CA ALA A 189 5.12 -22.23 -2.59
C ALA A 189 6.65 -22.08 -2.60
N TRP A 190 7.36 -22.87 -1.78
CA TRP A 190 8.81 -22.87 -1.75
C TRP A 190 9.43 -23.41 -3.05
N GLU A 191 8.88 -24.47 -3.61
CA GLU A 191 9.30 -25.04 -4.89
C GLU A 191 9.14 -24.02 -6.03
N VAL A 192 7.98 -23.35 -6.12
CA VAL A 192 7.75 -22.29 -7.11
C VAL A 192 8.73 -21.13 -6.97
N LEU A 193 9.07 -20.73 -5.74
CA LEU A 193 10.06 -19.67 -5.50
C LEU A 193 11.48 -20.08 -5.91
N GLN A 194 11.85 -21.35 -5.72
CA GLN A 194 13.14 -21.87 -6.16
C GLN A 194 13.23 -21.92 -7.69
N ASP A 195 12.16 -22.35 -8.36
CA ASP A 195 12.12 -22.39 -9.81
C ASP A 195 12.20 -20.98 -10.41
N ALA A 196 11.40 -20.04 -9.90
CA ALA A 196 11.46 -18.63 -10.31
C ALA A 196 12.86 -18.02 -10.07
N LYS A 197 13.54 -18.41 -8.98
CA LYS A 197 14.94 -18.00 -8.75
C LYS A 197 15.86 -18.58 -9.82
N ARG A 198 15.72 -19.86 -10.16
CA ARG A 198 16.53 -20.50 -11.21
C ARG A 198 16.32 -19.82 -12.56
N GLU A 199 15.07 -19.55 -12.95
CA GLU A 199 14.74 -18.84 -14.20
C GLU A 199 15.38 -17.46 -14.24
N ARG A 200 15.36 -16.72 -13.12
CA ARG A 200 16.03 -15.42 -13.02
C ARG A 200 17.55 -15.53 -13.14
N ASP A 201 18.15 -16.48 -12.44
CA ASP A 201 19.60 -16.72 -12.51
C ASP A 201 20.04 -17.11 -13.94
N GLU A 202 19.21 -17.88 -14.66
CA GLU A 202 19.42 -18.22 -16.07
C GLU A 202 19.27 -17.01 -16.99
N PHE A 203 18.24 -16.18 -16.77
CA PHE A 203 18.06 -14.93 -17.48
C PHE A 203 19.25 -13.98 -17.28
N ASP A 204 19.67 -13.75 -16.04
CA ASP A 204 20.80 -12.87 -15.70
C ASP A 204 22.11 -13.38 -16.33
N LYS A 205 22.35 -14.70 -16.35
CA LYS A 205 23.46 -15.31 -17.08
C LYS A 205 23.35 -15.10 -18.58
N SER A 206 22.15 -15.25 -19.16
CA SER A 206 21.93 -15.06 -20.59
C SER A 206 22.21 -13.61 -21.02
N CYS A 207 21.77 -12.62 -20.23
CA CYS A 207 22.05 -11.21 -20.48
C CYS A 207 23.55 -10.89 -20.33
N SER A 208 24.21 -11.44 -19.31
CA SER A 208 25.65 -11.29 -19.13
C SER A 208 26.45 -11.87 -20.30
N ASN A 209 26.09 -13.07 -20.76
CA ASN A 209 26.72 -13.72 -21.90
C ASN A 209 26.45 -12.99 -23.23
N ALA A 210 25.22 -12.49 -23.44
CA ALA A 210 24.90 -11.67 -24.60
C ALA A 210 25.72 -10.37 -24.64
N THR A 211 25.93 -9.74 -23.48
CA THR A 211 26.74 -8.52 -23.35
C THR A 211 28.22 -8.79 -23.61
N LYS A 212 28.75 -9.95 -23.16
CA LYS A 212 30.12 -10.39 -23.48
C LYS A 212 30.29 -10.67 -24.98
N ASN A 213 29.38 -11.44 -25.59
CA ASN A 213 29.46 -11.77 -27.02
C ASN A 213 29.34 -10.52 -27.91
N ALA A 214 28.53 -9.53 -27.52
CA ALA A 214 28.44 -8.25 -28.24
C ALA A 214 29.74 -7.43 -28.12
N LYS A 215 30.39 -7.45 -26.95
CA LYS A 215 31.67 -6.79 -26.73
C LYS A 215 32.80 -7.45 -27.52
N ASP A 216 32.87 -8.78 -27.49
CA ASP A 216 33.87 -9.55 -28.24
C ASP A 216 33.70 -9.38 -29.76
N SER A 217 32.45 -9.30 -30.25
CA SER A 217 32.17 -9.04 -31.67
C SER A 217 32.61 -7.63 -32.09
N ASN A 218 32.37 -6.62 -31.26
CA ASN A 218 32.81 -5.25 -31.55
C ASN A 218 34.34 -5.09 -31.50
N ASP A 219 35.02 -5.79 -30.59
CA ASP A 219 36.49 -5.80 -30.53
C ASP A 219 37.12 -6.54 -31.73
N ILE A 220 36.44 -7.55 -32.28
CA ILE A 220 36.88 -8.22 -33.52
C ILE A 220 36.71 -7.29 -34.73
N ILE A 221 35.59 -6.58 -34.82
CA ILE A 221 35.31 -5.63 -35.91
C ILE A 221 36.32 -4.47 -35.88
N SER A 222 36.61 -3.89 -34.71
CA SER A 222 37.56 -2.77 -34.64
C SER A 222 38.99 -3.17 -35.03
N ARG A 223 39.43 -4.37 -34.64
CA ARG A 223 40.75 -4.91 -35.04
C ARG A 223 40.84 -5.22 -36.54
N LEU A 224 39.74 -5.64 -37.15
CA LEU A 224 39.65 -5.85 -38.60
C LEU A 224 39.70 -4.52 -39.36
N ASP A 225 39.00 -3.49 -38.89
CA ASP A 225 39.03 -2.16 -39.49
C ASP A 225 40.41 -1.50 -39.36
N GLU A 226 41.09 -1.66 -38.23
CA GLU A 226 42.47 -1.18 -38.04
C GLU A 226 43.47 -1.89 -38.97
N ALA A 227 43.32 -3.19 -39.20
CA ALA A 227 44.19 -3.97 -40.08
C ALA A 227 43.94 -3.72 -41.59
N LEU A 228 42.76 -3.24 -41.97
CA LEU A 228 42.43 -2.85 -43.35
C LEU A 228 42.84 -1.41 -43.68
N ALA A 229 43.05 -0.58 -42.66
CA ALA A 229 43.50 0.81 -42.78
C ALA A 229 45.04 0.96 -42.80
N SER A 230 45.78 -0.12 -42.51
CA SER A 230 47.25 -0.22 -42.55
C SER A 230 47.76 -0.90 -43.81
#